data_AF-A0A4U9HQD3-F1
#
_entry.id   AF-A0A4U9HQD3-F1
#
_cell.length_a   1.000
_cell.length_b   1.000
_cell.length_c   1.000
_cell.angle_alpha   90.00
_cell.angle_beta   90.00
_cell.angle_gamma   90.00
#
_symmetry.space_group_name_H-M   'P 1'
#
loop_
_entity.id
_entity.type
_entity.pdbx_description
1 polymer ?
#
loop_
_entity_poly.entity_id
_entity_poly.type
_entity_poly.pdbx_seq_one_letter_code
_entity_poly.pdbx_strand_id
1 'polypeptide(L)'
;MIDPKMLELSVYEGIPHLLTEVVTDMKDAANALRWSVNEMERRYKLMSALGVRNLAGYNEIIAEAAKMGRPIPDPYWKPGDSMDAPTSGAGKTALHRSAGGRICRPDDDRR
;
A
#
# COMPACT_ATOMS: atom_id res chain seq x y z
N MET A 1 -9.30 -10.10 -2.49
CA MET A 1 -9.74 -11.47 -2.88
C MET A 1 -10.56 -11.34 -4.15
N ILE A 2 -10.63 -12.36 -5.02
CA ILE A 2 -11.42 -12.33 -6.26
C ILE A 2 -12.44 -13.48 -6.24
N ASP A 3 -13.72 -13.17 -6.23
CA ASP A 3 -14.84 -14.14 -6.27
C ASP A 3 -15.93 -13.68 -7.25
N PRO A 4 -15.83 -14.03 -8.54
CA PRO A 4 -16.78 -13.59 -9.56
C PRO A 4 -18.15 -14.29 -9.45
N LYS A 5 -18.27 -15.31 -8.60
CA LYS A 5 -19.51 -16.07 -8.43
C LYS A 5 -20.19 -15.83 -7.08
N MET A 6 -19.49 -15.16 -6.16
CA MET A 6 -19.99 -14.78 -4.83
C MET A 6 -20.49 -15.99 -4.01
N LEU A 7 -19.74 -17.08 -4.00
CA LEU A 7 -20.15 -18.33 -3.34
C LEU A 7 -19.33 -18.62 -2.09
N GLU A 8 -18.02 -18.45 -2.15
CA GLU A 8 -17.10 -18.98 -1.14
C GLU A 8 -16.40 -17.89 -0.34
N LEU A 9 -16.13 -16.72 -0.96
CA LEU A 9 -15.26 -15.71 -0.35
C LEU A 9 -16.02 -14.50 0.21
N SER A 10 -17.32 -14.39 -0.06
CA SER A 10 -18.16 -13.30 0.43
C SER A 10 -18.23 -13.23 1.97
N VAL A 11 -18.01 -14.36 2.66
CA VAL A 11 -17.93 -14.42 4.13
C VAL A 11 -16.76 -13.63 4.72
N TYR A 12 -15.71 -13.36 3.92
CA TYR A 12 -14.52 -12.63 4.34
C TYR A 12 -14.62 -11.12 4.12
N GLU A 13 -15.77 -10.62 3.68
CA GLU A 13 -15.95 -9.19 3.44
C GLU A 13 -15.74 -8.37 4.72
N GLY A 14 -15.04 -7.24 4.59
CA GLY A 14 -14.80 -6.31 5.70
C GLY A 14 -13.69 -6.68 6.70
N ILE A 15 -12.93 -7.78 6.51
CA ILE A 15 -11.76 -8.04 7.38
C ILE A 15 -10.68 -6.97 7.18
N PRO A 16 -9.95 -6.56 8.24
CA PRO A 16 -8.98 -5.44 8.16
C PRO A 16 -7.75 -5.72 7.29
N HIS A 17 -7.54 -6.96 6.88
CA HIS A 17 -6.42 -7.39 6.04
C HIS A 17 -6.68 -7.20 4.54
N LEU A 18 -7.93 -6.97 4.15
CA LEU A 18 -8.28 -6.74 2.75
C LEU A 18 -7.77 -5.37 2.29
N LEU A 19 -7.02 -5.38 1.19
CA LEU A 19 -6.59 -4.15 0.51
C LEU A 19 -7.73 -3.48 -0.26
N THR A 20 -8.68 -4.30 -0.73
CA THR A 20 -9.89 -3.93 -1.45
C THR A 20 -11.02 -4.86 -1.01
N GLU A 21 -12.27 -4.46 -1.22
CA GLU A 21 -13.42 -5.37 -1.11
C GLU A 21 -13.24 -6.63 -1.97
N VAL A 22 -14.03 -7.66 -1.70
CA VAL A 22 -14.01 -8.89 -2.50
C VAL A 22 -14.41 -8.54 -3.93
N VAL A 23 -13.47 -8.70 -4.86
CA VAL A 23 -13.63 -8.30 -6.25
C VAL A 23 -14.54 -9.32 -6.95
N THR A 24 -15.66 -8.84 -7.47
CA THR A 24 -16.65 -9.65 -8.18
C THR A 24 -16.62 -9.43 -9.69
N ASP A 25 -16.28 -8.21 -10.14
CA ASP A 25 -16.16 -7.88 -11.55
C ASP A 25 -14.83 -8.38 -12.15
N MET A 26 -14.89 -8.99 -13.34
CA MET A 26 -13.73 -9.58 -14.00
C MET A 26 -12.75 -8.53 -14.56
N LYS A 27 -13.22 -7.33 -14.91
CA LYS A 27 -12.35 -6.21 -15.33
C LYS A 27 -11.59 -5.67 -14.13
N ASP A 28 -12.25 -5.55 -12.98
CA ASP A 28 -11.60 -5.13 -11.74
C ASP A 28 -10.60 -6.17 -11.25
N ALA A 29 -10.88 -7.46 -11.44
CA ALA A 29 -9.90 -8.52 -11.19
C ALA A 29 -8.63 -8.35 -12.04
N ALA A 30 -8.78 -8.02 -13.33
CA ALA A 30 -7.63 -7.75 -14.20
C ALA A 30 -6.84 -6.51 -13.73
N ASN A 31 -7.53 -5.46 -13.28
CA ASN A 31 -6.88 -4.27 -12.73
C ASN A 31 -6.14 -4.57 -11.42
N ALA A 32 -6.72 -5.38 -10.53
CA ALA A 32 -6.08 -5.81 -9.28
C ALA A 32 -4.78 -6.62 -9.54
N LEU A 33 -4.77 -7.47 -10.56
CA LEU A 33 -3.57 -8.20 -10.99
C LEU A 33 -2.50 -7.27 -11.56
N ARG A 34 -2.88 -6.32 -12.42
CA ARG A 34 -1.94 -5.29 -12.94
C ARG A 34 -1.34 -4.46 -11.81
N TRP A 35 -2.16 -4.06 -10.83
CA TRP A 35 -1.68 -3.36 -9.65
C TRP A 35 -0.69 -4.20 -8.85
N SER A 36 -0.95 -5.50 -8.70
CA SER A 36 -0.06 -6.42 -8.00
C SER A 36 1.32 -6.53 -8.67
N VAL A 37 1.36 -6.53 -10.01
CA VAL A 37 2.63 -6.50 -10.77
C VAL A 37 3.36 -5.17 -10.56
N ASN A 38 2.65 -4.04 -10.63
CA ASN A 38 3.25 -2.72 -10.41
C ASN A 38 3.81 -2.59 -8.98
N GLU A 39 3.09 -3.09 -7.97
CA GLU A 39 3.55 -3.09 -6.57
C GLU A 39 4.75 -4.03 -6.38
N MET A 40 4.80 -5.17 -7.07
CA MET A 40 5.97 -6.04 -7.10
C MET A 40 7.20 -5.30 -7.65
N GLU A 41 7.08 -4.62 -8.79
CA GLU A 41 8.17 -3.83 -9.38
C GLU A 41 8.62 -2.69 -8.45
N ARG A 42 7.65 -2.01 -7.81
CA ARG A 42 7.95 -0.98 -6.81
C ARG A 42 8.76 -1.54 -5.65
N ARG A 43 8.37 -2.70 -5.10
CA ARG A 43 9.12 -3.37 -4.02
C ARG A 43 10.53 -3.76 -4.46
N TYR A 44 10.71 -4.24 -5.69
CA TYR A 44 12.06 -4.53 -6.20
C TYR A 44 12.95 -3.29 -6.28
N LYS A 45 12.41 -2.15 -6.73
CA LYS A 45 13.14 -0.88 -6.76
C LYS A 45 13.55 -0.44 -5.35
N LEU A 46 12.64 -0.53 -4.38
CA LEU A 46 12.90 -0.17 -2.98
C LEU A 46 13.95 -1.08 -2.34
N MET A 47 13.84 -2.40 -2.55
CA MET A 47 14.83 -3.36 -2.05
C MET A 47 16.21 -3.15 -2.68
N SER A 48 16.26 -2.87 -3.98
CA SER A 48 17.50 -2.55 -4.69
C SER A 48 18.17 -1.28 -4.14
N ALA A 49 17.40 -0.22 -3.89
CA ALA A 49 17.89 1.02 -3.32
C ALA A 49 18.51 0.85 -1.92
N LEU A 50 18.01 -0.10 -1.13
CA LEU A 50 18.53 -0.44 0.20
C LEU A 50 19.52 -1.62 0.21
N GLY A 51 19.82 -2.20 -0.95
CA GLY A 51 20.73 -3.34 -1.06
C GLY A 51 20.22 -4.65 -0.46
N VAL A 52 18.91 -4.81 -0.29
CA VAL A 52 18.29 -6.01 0.30
C VAL A 52 17.73 -6.94 -0.77
N ARG A 53 17.75 -8.26 -0.50
CA ARG A 53 17.31 -9.30 -1.45
C ARG A 53 15.88 -9.79 -1.24
N ASN A 54 15.25 -9.47 -0.12
CA ASN A 54 13.94 -9.97 0.25
C ASN A 54 13.15 -8.96 1.11
N LEU A 55 11.84 -9.19 1.22
CA LEU A 55 10.93 -8.30 1.94
C LEU A 55 11.18 -8.30 3.46
N ALA A 56 11.66 -9.41 4.03
CA ALA A 56 11.92 -9.51 5.46
C ALA A 56 13.05 -8.55 5.87
N GLY A 57 14.19 -8.60 5.18
CA GLY A 57 15.30 -7.68 5.45
C GLY A 57 14.94 -6.23 5.13
N TYR A 58 14.07 -5.99 4.15
CA TYR A 58 13.55 -4.66 3.88
C TYR A 58 12.78 -4.12 5.10
N ASN A 59 11.88 -4.94 5.67
CA ASN A 59 11.10 -4.58 6.84
C ASN A 59 11.98 -4.37 8.08
N GLU A 60 13.05 -5.15 8.25
CA GLU A 60 14.01 -4.99 9.35
C GLU A 60 14.69 -3.62 9.31
N ILE A 61 15.23 -3.22 8.16
CA ILE A 61 15.88 -1.92 7.97
C ILE A 61 14.90 -0.78 8.25
N ILE A 62 13.67 -0.86 7.73
CA ILE A 62 12.65 0.17 7.96
C ILE A 62 12.26 0.25 9.44
N ALA A 63 12.11 -0.90 10.12
CA ALA A 63 11.78 -0.94 11.53
C ALA A 63 12.91 -0.38 12.42
N GLU A 64 14.16 -0.66 12.08
CA GLU A 64 15.33 -0.13 12.78
C GLU A 64 15.46 1.40 12.59
N ALA A 65 15.31 1.88 11.36
CA ALA A 65 15.29 3.29 11.02
C ALA A 65 14.20 4.06 11.80
N ALA A 66 13.00 3.49 11.89
CA ALA A 66 11.90 4.06 12.68
C ALA A 66 12.22 4.10 14.19
N LYS A 67 12.82 3.05 14.75
CA LYS A 67 13.25 3.02 16.16
C LYS A 67 14.32 4.07 16.47
N MET A 68 15.21 4.35 15.53
CA MET A 68 16.24 5.38 15.66
C MET A 68 15.70 6.82 15.42
N GLY A 69 14.41 6.98 15.12
CA GLY A 69 13.83 8.28 14.79
C GLY A 69 14.35 8.88 13.49
N ARG A 70 14.92 8.05 12.60
CA ARG A 70 15.47 8.47 11.29
C ARG A 70 14.79 7.67 10.19
N PRO A 71 13.54 7.98 9.87
CA PRO A 71 12.82 7.21 8.89
C PRO A 71 13.44 7.38 7.50
N ILE A 72 13.48 6.28 6.74
CA ILE A 72 14.01 6.28 5.38
C ILE A 72 12.92 6.82 4.44
N PRO A 73 13.19 7.85 3.61
CA PRO A 73 12.23 8.35 2.64
C PRO A 73 12.16 7.46 1.40
N ASP A 74 11.02 7.46 0.71
CA ASP A 74 10.86 6.74 -0.55
C ASP A 74 11.55 7.51 -1.68
N PRO A 75 12.62 6.97 -2.31
CA PRO A 75 13.36 7.67 -3.36
C PRO A 75 12.60 7.77 -4.69
N TYR A 76 11.52 7.00 -4.87
CA TYR A 76 10.74 6.95 -6.12
C TYR A 76 9.38 7.64 -6.01
N TRP A 77 9.06 8.19 -4.85
CA TRP A 77 7.79 8.86 -4.62
C TRP A 77 7.71 10.20 -5.38
N LYS A 78 6.59 10.45 -6.05
CA LYS A 78 6.29 11.72 -6.71
C LYS A 78 5.02 12.36 -6.13
N PRO A 79 4.95 13.72 -6.08
CA PRO A 79 3.71 14.42 -5.79
C PRO A 79 2.62 14.02 -6.81
N GLY A 80 1.62 13.27 -6.35
CA GLY A 80 0.55 12.70 -7.20
C GLY A 80 0.37 11.18 -7.07
N ASP A 81 1.36 10.46 -6.54
CA ASP A 81 1.28 9.00 -6.34
C ASP A 81 0.43 8.60 -5.11
N SER A 82 0.07 9.58 -4.26
CA SER A 82 -0.75 9.37 -3.08
C SER A 82 -2.23 9.19 -3.43
N MET A 83 -2.74 7.97 -3.25
CA MET A 83 -4.19 7.66 -3.30
C MET A 83 -4.98 8.35 -2.17
N ASP A 84 -4.29 9.01 -1.23
CA ASP A 84 -4.87 9.79 -0.12
C ASP A 84 -5.07 11.27 -0.49
N ALA A 85 -4.61 11.72 -1.66
CA ALA A 85 -4.86 13.09 -2.09
C ALA A 85 -6.36 13.22 -2.41
N PRO A 86 -7.11 14.11 -1.74
CA PRO A 86 -8.45 14.41 -2.17
C PRO A 86 -8.33 15.02 -3.56
N THR A 87 -8.79 14.29 -4.58
CA THR A 87 -9.26 14.96 -5.79
C THR A 87 -10.19 16.07 -5.32
N SER A 88 -9.89 17.30 -5.72
CA SER A 88 -10.72 18.47 -5.40
C SER A 88 -12.12 18.25 -5.99
N GLY A 89 -13.01 17.63 -5.21
CA GLY A 89 -14.28 17.14 -5.72
C GLY A 89 -15.01 16.22 -4.74
N ALA A 90 -15.75 16.86 -3.81
CA ALA A 90 -16.93 16.34 -3.14
C ALA A 90 -16.81 15.07 -2.26
N GLY A 91 -16.76 15.30 -0.95
CA GLY A 91 -17.53 14.61 0.10
C GLY A 91 -17.55 13.08 0.16
N LYS A 92 -16.98 12.51 1.23
CA LYS A 92 -17.68 11.81 2.33
C LYS A 92 -16.70 11.16 3.31
N THR A 93 -16.93 11.45 4.59
CA THR A 93 -16.66 10.65 5.82
C THR A 93 -15.29 10.00 6.02
N ALA A 94 -14.59 10.52 7.03
CA ALA A 94 -13.40 9.95 7.63
C ALA A 94 -13.63 8.51 8.15
N LEU A 95 -12.74 7.60 7.77
CA LEU A 95 -12.51 6.37 8.51
C LEU A 95 -11.03 6.26 8.87
N HIS A 96 -10.81 6.09 10.16
CA HIS A 96 -9.57 6.06 10.91
C HIS A 96 -8.56 5.03 10.35
N ARG A 97 -7.39 5.47 9.85
CA ARG A 97 -6.28 4.59 9.44
C ARG A 97 -5.19 4.55 10.51
N SER A 98 -5.08 3.43 11.22
CA SER A 98 -3.96 3.14 12.13
C SER A 98 -2.89 2.31 11.41
N ALA A 99 -1.67 2.84 11.44
CA ALA A 99 -0.36 2.18 11.50
C ALA A 99 -0.19 0.80 10.82
N GLY A 100 0.37 0.82 9.62
CA GLY A 100 1.25 -0.24 9.10
C GLY A 100 2.50 0.44 8.57
N GLY A 101 3.70 -0.06 8.92
CA GLY A 101 5.01 0.59 8.75
C GLY A 101 5.19 1.32 7.41
N ARG A 102 4.94 2.64 7.42
CA ARG A 102 5.10 3.50 6.25
C ARG A 102 6.56 3.93 6.17
N ILE A 103 7.12 3.78 4.97
CA ILE A 103 8.23 4.62 4.51
C ILE A 103 7.78 6.07 4.70
N CYS A 104 8.57 6.92 5.34
CA CYS A 104 8.16 8.31 5.55
C CYS A 104 8.12 9.03 4.21
N ARG A 105 6.96 9.60 3.88
CA ARG A 105 6.85 10.47 2.71
C ARG A 105 7.61 11.76 3.04
N PRO A 106 8.27 12.39 2.06
CA PRO A 106 8.92 13.70 2.28
C PRO A 106 7.95 14.78 2.82
N ASP A 107 6.66 14.63 2.57
CA ASP A 107 5.61 15.53 3.09
C ASP A 107 5.10 15.18 4.50
N ASP A 108 5.42 14.00 5.04
CA ASP A 108 5.01 13.60 6.40
C ASP A 108 5.75 14.42 7.48
N ASP A 109 6.85 15.11 7.13
CA ASP A 109 7.62 15.99 8.02
C ASP A 109 6.99 17.39 8.22
N ARG A 110 5.79 17.67 7.66
CA ARG A 110 5.05 18.94 7.84
C ARG A 110 3.86 18.86 8.80
N ARG A 111 3.98 18.14 9.93
CA ARG A 111 3.02 18.22 11.04
C ARG A 111 3.69 18.19 12.39
#